data_AF-A0A2N1VTG3-F1
#
_entry.id   AF-A0A2N1VTG3-F1
#
_cell.length_a   1.000
_cell.length_b   1.000
_cell.length_c   1.000
_cell.angle_alpha   90.00
_cell.angle_beta   90.00
_cell.angle_gamma   90.00
#
_symmetry.space_group_name_H-M   'P 1'
#
loop_
_entity.id
_entity.type
_entity.pdbx_description
1 polymer ?
#
loop_
_entity_poly.entity_id
_entity_poly.type
_entity_poly.pdbx_seq_one_letter_code
_entity_poly.pdbx_strand_id
1 'polypeptide(L)'
;MIRKYLPVIFISFLLVGCSSIVTNTEFYNPILRNIETGNFDLAANQINDAELKGEYTEKDRVLLHLDKGMIFHYQGEYSKSNVEFEKAENLIEDLYTKSISKAATSMLLNDNALDYFGNVYEDLYINIFKAINYLHIGSFDDAYVEVKRVNDKLNLLDTKYDKYISELNDSKDSKIKIEAQELDYYNNVLANYISYLIFKTEGEDDNSRISLYKLNQAWDTYGDVYNYSKPSFLSDSTLLKSKNTHLNILAFVGSAPIKEAIGARITTFDNFVMVSDPTNFRVNAIPFPGVKYGWNFKFAFPSLVQKKSLVKNIEVYIDSSYYCNLELLENMANVARKTFESQKSITYFKSISRAVLKGIGASALGREIKKNQNEAVGNILTALTNVLVDATENADLRSWRTMPSNCYAAEIPLKKGIYNVEIRFLDSNGEILMKQFNTNVKIGKDINLLETFYLN
;
A
#
# COMPACT_ATOMS: atom_id res chain seq x y z
N MET A 1 65.52 10.91 -17.18
CA MET A 1 65.00 10.53 -15.83
C MET A 1 63.48 10.69 -15.87
N ILE A 2 62.76 9.59 -16.11
CA ILE A 2 61.32 9.62 -16.44
C ILE A 2 60.51 9.53 -15.15
N ARG A 3 59.73 10.59 -14.88
CA ARG A 3 58.67 10.70 -13.87
C ARG A 3 57.62 9.62 -14.13
N LYS A 4 57.46 8.63 -13.23
CA LYS A 4 56.31 7.72 -13.23
C LYS A 4 55.21 8.31 -12.35
N TYR A 5 54.17 8.84 -12.99
CA TYR A 5 52.95 9.29 -12.35
C TYR A 5 52.14 8.07 -11.86
N LEU A 6 51.70 8.15 -10.61
CA LEU A 6 50.67 7.32 -10.00
C LEU A 6 49.37 7.49 -10.80
N PRO A 7 48.64 6.44 -11.21
CA PRO A 7 47.27 6.64 -11.66
C PRO A 7 46.42 6.85 -10.41
N VAL A 8 46.16 8.11 -10.06
CA VAL A 8 45.03 8.45 -9.20
C VAL A 8 43.79 8.14 -10.02
N ILE A 9 43.22 6.96 -9.78
CA ILE A 9 41.90 6.59 -10.29
C ILE A 9 40.91 7.55 -9.63
N PHE A 10 40.55 8.61 -10.36
CA PHE A 10 39.46 9.49 -10.03
C PHE A 10 38.17 8.73 -10.36
N ILE A 11 37.69 7.89 -9.43
CA ILE A 11 36.31 7.40 -9.46
C ILE A 11 35.44 8.62 -9.16
N SER A 12 35.09 9.32 -10.23
CA SER A 12 34.04 10.34 -10.20
C SER A 12 32.77 9.67 -9.70
N PHE A 13 32.24 10.19 -8.59
CA PHE A 13 30.96 9.84 -8.00
C PHE A 13 29.85 9.82 -9.07
N LEU A 14 29.53 8.64 -9.60
CA LEU A 14 28.20 8.33 -10.15
C LEU A 14 27.33 7.79 -9.00
N LEU A 15 27.21 8.57 -7.92
CA LEU A 15 26.33 8.29 -6.79
C LEU A 15 24.93 8.90 -6.97
N VAL A 16 24.56 9.21 -8.21
CA VAL A 16 23.21 9.64 -8.57
C VAL A 16 22.42 8.40 -8.99
N GLY A 17 21.32 8.11 -8.29
CA GLY A 17 20.14 7.61 -9.00
C GLY A 17 19.53 6.26 -8.62
N CYS A 18 19.60 5.80 -7.37
CA CYS A 18 18.72 4.69 -6.93
C CYS A 18 17.54 5.16 -6.07
N SER A 19 17.57 6.36 -5.48
CA SER A 19 16.42 6.90 -4.73
C SER A 19 15.30 7.31 -5.69
N SER A 20 14.09 6.82 -5.46
CA SER A 20 12.89 7.33 -6.14
C SER A 20 12.55 8.72 -5.59
N ILE A 21 12.22 9.68 -6.46
CA ILE A 21 11.78 11.01 -6.00
C ILE A 21 10.44 10.93 -5.26
N VAL A 22 9.64 9.91 -5.54
CA VAL A 22 8.31 9.70 -4.95
C VAL A 22 8.42 9.31 -3.47
N THR A 23 9.60 8.87 -3.01
CA THR A 23 9.88 8.68 -1.59
C THR A 23 10.45 9.93 -0.91
N ASN A 24 10.77 10.99 -1.68
CA ASN A 24 11.25 12.27 -1.16
C ASN A 24 10.07 13.09 -0.61
N THR A 25 10.15 13.40 0.68
CA THR A 25 9.18 14.20 1.42
C THR A 25 8.97 15.61 0.86
N GLU A 26 10.02 16.27 0.37
CA GLU A 26 9.94 17.63 -0.19
C GLU A 26 9.14 17.67 -1.49
N PHE A 27 9.28 16.62 -2.31
CA PHE A 27 8.50 16.48 -3.55
C PHE A 27 7.03 16.17 -3.26
N TYR A 28 6.78 15.22 -2.36
CA TYR A 28 5.45 14.60 -2.23
C TYR A 28 4.51 15.35 -1.27
N ASN A 29 5.04 16.00 -0.23
CA ASN A 29 4.22 16.70 0.77
C ASN A 29 3.34 17.83 0.19
N PRO A 30 3.80 18.66 -0.76
CA PRO A 30 2.94 19.68 -1.37
C PRO A 30 1.68 19.10 -2.03
N ILE A 31 1.80 17.95 -2.70
CA ILE A 31 0.67 17.25 -3.32
C ILE A 31 -0.32 16.80 -2.23
N LEU A 32 0.17 16.11 -1.20
CA LEU A 32 -0.67 15.66 -0.08
C LEU A 32 -1.36 16.82 0.62
N ARG A 33 -0.65 17.94 0.84
CA ARG A 33 -1.22 19.13 1.47
C ARG A 33 -2.37 19.73 0.66
N ASN A 34 -2.24 19.75 -0.66
CA ASN A 34 -3.32 20.20 -1.54
C ASN A 34 -4.54 19.28 -1.44
N ILE A 35 -4.33 17.96 -1.40
CA ILE A 35 -5.43 16.99 -1.22
C ILE A 35 -6.10 17.17 0.17
N GLU A 36 -5.32 17.25 1.24
CA GLU A 36 -5.82 17.45 2.61
C GLU A 36 -6.67 18.73 2.75
N THR A 37 -6.33 19.78 2.00
CA THR A 37 -7.02 21.07 2.04
C THR A 37 -8.13 21.20 1.00
N GLY A 38 -8.45 20.14 0.26
CA GLY A 38 -9.49 20.13 -0.78
C GLY A 38 -9.10 20.82 -2.09
N ASN A 39 -7.83 21.20 -2.27
CA ASN A 39 -7.32 21.85 -3.48
C ASN A 39 -6.92 20.84 -4.55
N PHE A 40 -7.86 20.00 -4.97
CA PHE A 40 -7.57 18.87 -5.87
C PHE A 40 -7.09 19.29 -7.26
N ASP A 41 -7.55 20.43 -7.78
CA ASP A 41 -7.05 20.97 -9.05
C ASP A 41 -5.56 21.32 -8.99
N LEU A 42 -5.10 21.87 -7.87
CA LEU A 42 -3.68 22.16 -7.65
C LEU A 42 -2.88 20.86 -7.52
N ALA A 43 -3.40 19.85 -6.81
CA ALA A 43 -2.77 18.54 -6.73
C ALA A 43 -2.65 17.87 -8.11
N ALA A 44 -3.71 17.92 -8.92
CA ALA A 44 -3.72 17.37 -10.28
C ALA A 44 -2.70 18.06 -11.19
N ASN A 45 -2.64 19.40 -11.15
CA ASN A 45 -1.65 20.17 -11.91
C ASN A 45 -0.22 19.83 -11.49
N GLN A 46 0.05 19.72 -10.18
CA GLN A 46 1.38 19.35 -9.68
C GLN A 46 1.83 17.97 -10.16
N ILE A 47 0.95 16.97 -10.11
CA ILE A 47 1.31 15.63 -10.60
C ILE A 47 1.50 15.60 -12.12
N ASN A 48 0.66 16.31 -12.88
CA ASN A 48 0.84 16.40 -14.32
C ASN A 48 2.16 17.11 -14.69
N ASP A 49 2.51 18.19 -13.99
CA ASP A 49 3.79 18.87 -14.17
C ASP A 49 4.97 17.96 -13.81
N ALA A 50 4.87 17.18 -12.73
CA ALA A 50 5.88 16.21 -12.32
C ALA A 50 6.08 15.11 -13.37
N GLU A 51 4.99 14.59 -13.96
CA GLU A 51 5.04 13.67 -15.10
C GLU A 51 5.77 14.29 -16.29
N LEU A 52 5.41 15.51 -16.68
CA LEU A 52 6.03 16.21 -17.82
C LEU A 52 7.52 16.51 -17.60
N LYS A 53 7.94 16.76 -16.36
CA LYS A 53 9.34 16.97 -15.98
C LYS A 53 10.13 15.66 -15.86
N GLY A 54 9.48 14.50 -16.00
CA GLY A 54 10.12 13.19 -15.84
C GLY A 54 10.51 12.87 -14.41
N GLU A 55 9.87 13.50 -13.42
CA GLU A 55 10.12 13.24 -11.99
C GLU A 55 9.64 11.82 -11.62
N TYR A 56 8.53 11.37 -12.21
CA TYR A 56 8.14 9.95 -12.19
C TYR A 56 8.90 9.18 -13.27
N THR A 57 10.01 8.57 -12.88
CA THR A 57 10.79 7.67 -13.76
C THR A 57 10.00 6.42 -14.15
N GLU A 58 10.44 5.70 -15.20
CA GLU A 58 9.78 4.47 -15.69
C GLU A 58 9.49 3.45 -14.58
N LYS A 59 10.41 3.28 -13.62
CA LYS A 59 10.27 2.35 -12.50
C LYS A 59 9.18 2.74 -11.49
N ASP A 60 8.64 3.96 -11.55
CA ASP A 60 7.69 4.51 -10.58
C ASP A 60 6.31 4.81 -11.22
N ARG A 61 6.08 4.41 -12.48
CA ARG A 61 4.85 4.72 -13.24
C ARG A 61 3.57 4.16 -12.61
N VAL A 62 3.64 3.05 -11.87
CA VAL A 62 2.48 2.55 -11.10
C VAL A 62 2.00 3.60 -10.10
N LEU A 63 2.91 4.20 -9.33
CA LEU A 63 2.55 5.23 -8.33
C LEU A 63 1.97 6.47 -8.97
N LEU A 64 2.51 6.90 -10.11
CA LEU A 64 1.96 8.03 -10.87
C LEU A 64 0.47 7.82 -11.18
N HIS A 65 0.13 6.65 -11.73
CA HIS A 65 -1.23 6.36 -12.15
C HIS A 65 -2.17 6.10 -10.97
N LEU A 66 -1.67 5.51 -9.88
CA LEU A 66 -2.40 5.41 -8.61
C LEU A 66 -2.74 6.80 -8.03
N ASP A 67 -1.79 7.73 -8.05
CA ASP A 67 -1.98 9.07 -7.51
C ASP A 67 -2.93 9.90 -8.37
N LYS A 68 -2.77 9.87 -9.70
CA LYS A 68 -3.69 10.54 -10.62
C LYS A 68 -5.11 9.97 -10.49
N GLY A 69 -5.24 8.66 -10.36
CA GLY A 69 -6.51 7.98 -10.14
C GLY A 69 -7.25 8.52 -8.91
N MET A 70 -6.58 8.58 -7.75
CA MET A 70 -7.21 9.14 -6.53
C MET A 70 -7.53 10.62 -6.65
N ILE A 71 -6.62 11.43 -7.20
CA ILE A 71 -6.86 12.86 -7.32
C ILE A 71 -8.07 13.13 -8.21
N PHE A 72 -8.20 12.44 -9.35
CA PHE A 72 -9.39 12.56 -10.19
C PHE A 72 -10.65 12.05 -9.50
N HIS A 73 -10.55 11.01 -8.68
CA HIS A 73 -11.67 10.55 -7.85
C HIS A 73 -12.13 11.64 -6.86
N TYR A 74 -11.20 12.29 -6.15
CA TYR A 74 -11.52 13.41 -5.27
C TYR A 74 -12.09 14.64 -5.99
N GLN A 75 -11.74 14.85 -7.26
CA GLN A 75 -12.33 15.88 -8.11
C GLN A 75 -13.76 15.55 -8.58
N GLY A 76 -14.25 14.32 -8.34
CA GLY A 76 -15.50 13.82 -8.93
C GLY A 76 -15.37 13.49 -10.43
N GLU A 77 -14.15 13.47 -10.97
CA GLU A 77 -13.82 13.15 -12.36
C GLU A 77 -13.68 11.63 -12.53
N TYR A 78 -14.74 10.90 -12.15
CA TYR A 78 -14.75 9.44 -12.00
C TYR A 78 -14.31 8.68 -13.26
N SER A 79 -14.69 9.14 -14.45
CA SER A 79 -14.25 8.50 -15.70
C SER A 79 -12.74 8.67 -15.94
N LYS A 80 -12.17 9.85 -15.63
CA LYS A 80 -10.72 10.07 -15.74
C LYS A 80 -9.97 9.26 -14.68
N SER A 81 -10.52 9.17 -13.48
CA SER A 81 -10.00 8.32 -12.40
C SER A 81 -9.90 6.86 -12.84
N ASN A 82 -10.99 6.30 -13.41
CA ASN A 82 -11.00 4.93 -13.92
C ASN A 82 -9.95 4.68 -15.01
N VAL A 83 -9.71 5.64 -15.90
CA VAL A 83 -8.67 5.53 -16.94
C VAL A 83 -7.27 5.44 -16.34
N GLU A 84 -6.97 6.26 -15.33
CA GLU A 84 -5.66 6.21 -14.67
C GLU A 84 -5.50 4.95 -13.82
N PHE A 85 -6.54 4.53 -13.13
CA PHE A 85 -6.54 3.27 -12.38
C PHE A 85 -6.37 2.04 -13.28
N GLU A 86 -6.99 2.01 -14.45
CA GLU A 86 -6.79 0.93 -15.42
C GLU A 86 -5.33 0.90 -15.90
N LYS A 87 -4.68 2.05 -16.11
CA LYS A 87 -3.23 2.09 -16.44
C LYS A 87 -2.39 1.53 -15.29
N ALA A 88 -2.69 1.89 -14.04
CA ALA A 88 -1.99 1.36 -12.88
C ALA A 88 -2.15 -0.17 -12.75
N GLU A 89 -3.37 -0.67 -12.89
CA GLU A 89 -3.71 -2.10 -12.83
C GLU A 89 -2.93 -2.91 -13.89
N ASN A 90 -2.96 -2.46 -15.14
CA ASN A 90 -2.23 -3.12 -16.23
C ASN A 90 -0.70 -3.10 -16.00
N LEU A 91 -0.15 -1.99 -15.51
CA LEU A 91 1.27 -1.91 -15.17
C LEU A 91 1.65 -2.85 -14.02
N ILE A 92 0.80 -2.99 -13.00
CA ILE A 92 1.03 -3.92 -11.89
C ILE A 92 1.11 -5.35 -12.43
N GLU A 93 0.18 -5.77 -13.29
CA GLU A 93 0.17 -7.11 -13.88
C GLU A 93 1.42 -7.38 -14.73
N ASP A 94 1.76 -6.44 -15.62
CA ASP A 94 2.92 -6.53 -16.52
C ASP A 94 4.24 -6.59 -15.75
N LEU A 95 4.43 -5.67 -14.80
CA LEU A 95 5.65 -5.58 -14.02
C LEU A 95 5.80 -6.76 -13.07
N TYR A 96 4.70 -7.24 -12.49
CA TYR A 96 4.71 -8.47 -11.72
C TYR A 96 5.16 -9.66 -12.56
N THR A 97 4.60 -9.83 -13.77
CA THR A 97 4.97 -10.92 -14.68
C THR A 97 6.45 -10.84 -15.06
N LYS A 98 6.95 -9.64 -15.37
CA LYS A 98 8.39 -9.41 -15.61
C LYS A 98 9.25 -9.74 -14.38
N SER A 99 8.77 -9.45 -13.17
CA SER A 99 9.50 -9.73 -11.92
C SER A 99 9.71 -11.23 -11.71
N ILE A 100 8.73 -12.07 -12.08
CA ILE A 100 8.85 -13.53 -12.09
C ILE A 100 9.91 -13.95 -13.10
N SER A 101 9.79 -13.52 -14.36
CA SER A 101 10.75 -13.91 -15.41
C SER A 101 12.18 -13.46 -15.14
N LYS A 102 12.36 -12.42 -14.33
CA LYS A 102 13.67 -11.87 -13.92
C LYS A 102 14.00 -12.16 -12.45
N ALA A 103 13.44 -13.22 -11.87
CA ALA A 103 13.61 -13.56 -10.45
C ALA A 103 15.09 -13.54 -10.00
N ALA A 104 15.99 -14.19 -10.76
CA ALA A 104 17.43 -14.22 -10.47
C ALA A 104 18.06 -12.81 -10.43
N THR A 105 17.78 -11.96 -11.43
CA THR A 105 18.26 -10.57 -11.44
C THR A 105 17.70 -9.78 -10.26
N SER A 106 16.43 -9.99 -9.91
CA SER A 106 15.78 -9.32 -8.79
C SER A 106 16.41 -9.67 -7.43
N MET A 107 17.03 -10.85 -7.30
CA MET A 107 17.78 -11.25 -6.11
C MET A 107 19.10 -10.51 -5.95
N LEU A 108 19.68 -9.93 -7.01
CA LEU A 108 21.00 -9.29 -6.96
C LEU A 108 20.90 -7.77 -6.81
N LEU A 109 19.87 -7.16 -7.42
CA LEU A 109 19.63 -5.72 -7.38
C LEU A 109 18.86 -5.29 -6.14
N ASN A 110 19.12 -4.09 -5.63
CA ASN A 110 18.30 -3.48 -4.58
C ASN A 110 16.88 -3.21 -5.11
N ASP A 111 15.86 -3.36 -4.27
CA ASP A 111 14.47 -3.26 -4.72
C ASP A 111 14.11 -1.84 -5.24
N ASN A 112 14.75 -0.77 -4.74
CA ASN A 112 14.59 0.58 -5.28
C ASN A 112 15.09 0.75 -6.72
N ALA A 113 15.98 -0.14 -7.19
CA ALA A 113 16.47 -0.14 -8.57
C ALA A 113 15.57 -0.92 -9.54
N LEU A 114 14.62 -1.70 -9.01
CA LEU A 114 13.65 -2.46 -9.78
C LEU A 114 12.39 -1.64 -10.06
N ASP A 115 11.67 -2.03 -11.10
CA ASP A 115 10.34 -1.51 -11.39
C ASP A 115 9.40 -1.79 -10.22
N TYR A 116 8.68 -0.76 -9.78
CA TYR A 116 7.68 -0.86 -8.75
C TYR A 116 6.41 -1.49 -9.32
N PHE A 117 6.17 -2.76 -9.01
CA PHE A 117 4.97 -3.47 -9.46
C PHE A 117 3.78 -3.35 -8.49
N GLY A 118 3.84 -2.47 -7.49
CA GLY A 118 2.75 -2.25 -6.54
C GLY A 118 2.73 -3.20 -5.34
N ASN A 119 2.00 -2.79 -4.31
CA ASN A 119 1.63 -3.67 -3.18
C ASN A 119 0.26 -4.32 -3.42
N VAL A 120 0.01 -5.46 -2.76
CA VAL A 120 -1.27 -6.18 -2.89
C VAL A 120 -2.46 -5.28 -2.58
N TYR A 121 -2.45 -4.53 -1.48
CA TYR A 121 -3.55 -3.63 -1.13
C TYR A 121 -3.76 -2.52 -2.17
N GLU A 122 -2.70 -2.05 -2.82
CA GLU A 122 -2.82 -1.02 -3.85
C GLU A 122 -3.61 -1.57 -5.03
N ASP A 123 -3.27 -2.79 -5.46
CA ASP A 123 -3.96 -3.50 -6.53
C ASP A 123 -5.44 -3.82 -6.20
N LEU A 124 -5.75 -4.11 -4.93
CA LEU A 124 -7.13 -4.31 -4.48
C LEU A 124 -7.93 -3.00 -4.46
N TYR A 125 -7.35 -1.94 -3.90
CA TYR A 125 -8.05 -0.66 -3.75
C TYR A 125 -8.23 0.09 -5.06
N ILE A 126 -7.42 -0.19 -6.10
CA ILE A 126 -7.71 0.23 -7.47
C ILE A 126 -9.14 -0.18 -7.86
N ASN A 127 -9.50 -1.46 -7.76
CA ASN A 127 -10.82 -1.91 -8.20
C ASN A 127 -11.93 -1.45 -7.25
N ILE A 128 -11.65 -1.30 -5.95
CA ILE A 128 -12.64 -0.76 -5.00
C ILE A 128 -12.99 0.69 -5.37
N PHE A 129 -12.00 1.55 -5.64
CA PHE A 129 -12.27 2.92 -6.07
C PHE A 129 -12.85 2.98 -7.48
N LYS A 130 -12.45 2.11 -8.41
CA LYS A 130 -13.13 1.98 -9.72
C LYS A 130 -14.60 1.60 -9.55
N ALA A 131 -14.93 0.69 -8.64
CA ALA A 131 -16.31 0.32 -8.34
C ALA A 131 -17.10 1.52 -7.82
N ILE A 132 -16.55 2.27 -6.84
CA ILE A 132 -17.18 3.49 -6.32
C ILE A 132 -17.37 4.55 -7.42
N ASN A 133 -16.37 4.75 -8.28
CA ASN A 133 -16.46 5.63 -9.45
C ASN A 133 -17.63 5.23 -10.37
N TYR A 134 -17.76 3.95 -10.67
CA TYR A 134 -18.86 3.44 -11.49
C TYR A 134 -20.23 3.59 -10.82
N LEU A 135 -20.32 3.45 -9.48
CA LEU A 135 -21.55 3.75 -8.74
C LEU A 135 -21.99 5.21 -8.94
N HIS A 136 -21.06 6.16 -8.89
CA HIS A 136 -21.37 7.58 -9.11
C HIS A 136 -21.76 7.91 -10.55
N ILE A 137 -21.24 7.15 -11.52
CA ILE A 137 -21.61 7.29 -12.95
C ILE A 137 -22.94 6.56 -13.25
N GLY A 138 -23.43 5.71 -12.35
CA GLY A 138 -24.65 4.92 -12.52
C GLY A 138 -24.44 3.61 -13.31
N SER A 139 -23.19 3.16 -13.45
CA SER A 139 -22.83 1.91 -14.13
C SER A 139 -22.68 0.76 -13.13
N PHE A 140 -23.80 0.18 -12.68
CA PHE A 140 -23.77 -0.87 -11.65
C PHE A 140 -23.14 -2.19 -12.11
N ASP A 141 -23.36 -2.59 -13.36
CA ASP A 141 -22.69 -3.76 -13.96
C ASP A 141 -21.16 -3.62 -13.93
N ASP A 142 -20.65 -2.47 -14.38
CA ASP A 142 -19.21 -2.19 -14.37
C ASP A 142 -18.67 -2.13 -12.93
N ALA A 143 -19.42 -1.53 -12.00
CA ALA A 143 -19.04 -1.52 -10.59
C ALA A 143 -18.93 -2.94 -10.01
N TYR A 144 -19.86 -3.82 -10.35
CA TYR A 144 -19.84 -5.21 -9.90
C TYR A 144 -18.69 -6.02 -10.52
N VAL A 145 -18.35 -5.76 -11.80
CA VAL A 145 -17.15 -6.36 -12.44
C VAL A 145 -15.89 -6.02 -11.64
N GLU A 146 -15.74 -4.78 -11.21
CA GLU A 146 -14.58 -4.36 -10.41
C GLU A 146 -14.57 -5.04 -9.02
N VAL A 147 -15.73 -5.17 -8.35
CA VAL A 147 -15.80 -5.95 -7.10
C VAL A 147 -15.42 -7.42 -7.31
N LYS A 148 -15.84 -8.02 -8.44
CA LYS A 148 -15.44 -9.39 -8.78
C LYS A 148 -13.92 -9.50 -8.95
N ARG A 149 -13.28 -8.53 -9.60
CA ARG A 149 -11.81 -8.47 -9.72
C ARG A 149 -11.10 -8.45 -8.36
N VAL A 150 -11.64 -7.73 -7.36
CA VAL A 150 -11.09 -7.76 -5.99
C VAL A 150 -11.09 -9.19 -5.43
N ASN A 151 -12.22 -9.89 -5.56
CA ASN A 151 -12.35 -11.26 -5.07
C ASN A 151 -11.42 -12.22 -5.82
N ASP A 152 -11.33 -12.10 -7.15
CA ASP A 152 -10.45 -12.93 -7.98
C ASP A 152 -8.98 -12.70 -7.62
N LYS A 153 -8.56 -11.45 -7.40
CA LYS A 153 -7.19 -11.10 -6.96
C LYS A 153 -6.84 -11.72 -5.62
N LEU A 154 -7.76 -11.67 -4.64
CA LEU A 154 -7.55 -12.30 -3.34
C LEU A 154 -7.44 -13.83 -3.46
N ASN A 155 -8.36 -14.46 -4.19
CA ASN A 155 -8.40 -15.93 -4.35
C ASN A 155 -7.19 -16.49 -5.10
N LEU A 156 -6.60 -15.72 -6.00
CA LEU A 156 -5.43 -16.14 -6.78
C LEU A 156 -4.10 -15.74 -6.12
N LEU A 157 -4.13 -15.02 -5.00
CA LEU A 157 -2.94 -14.37 -4.46
C LEU A 157 -1.89 -15.37 -4.01
N ASP A 158 -2.25 -16.40 -3.24
CA ASP A 158 -1.27 -17.38 -2.77
C ASP A 158 -0.64 -18.13 -3.94
N THR A 159 -1.45 -18.56 -4.92
CA THR A 159 -0.93 -19.20 -6.15
C THR A 159 0.05 -18.29 -6.89
N LYS A 160 -0.25 -16.99 -6.96
CA LYS A 160 0.60 -15.98 -7.59
C LYS A 160 1.94 -15.90 -6.85
N TYR A 161 1.94 -15.75 -5.52
CA TYR A 161 3.14 -15.63 -4.70
C TYR A 161 3.95 -16.93 -4.59
N ASP A 162 3.30 -18.09 -4.51
CA ASP A 162 3.95 -19.40 -4.52
C ASP A 162 4.78 -19.57 -5.79
N LYS A 163 4.21 -19.20 -6.94
CA LYS A 163 4.94 -19.21 -8.22
C LYS A 163 6.15 -18.30 -8.17
N TYR A 164 6.01 -17.07 -7.66
CA TYR A 164 7.14 -16.14 -7.58
C TYR A 164 8.23 -16.64 -6.63
N ILE A 165 7.84 -17.18 -5.48
CA ILE A 165 8.74 -17.78 -4.49
C ILE A 165 9.47 -19.00 -5.06
N SER A 166 8.79 -19.85 -5.84
CA SER A 166 9.42 -20.99 -6.51
C SER A 166 10.53 -20.53 -7.46
N GLU A 167 10.24 -19.57 -8.33
CA GLU A 167 11.23 -19.03 -9.29
C GLU A 167 12.42 -18.36 -8.58
N LEU A 168 12.15 -17.66 -7.47
CA LEU A 168 13.19 -17.13 -6.61
C LEU A 168 14.04 -18.25 -6.00
N ASN A 169 13.41 -19.27 -5.44
CA ASN A 169 14.08 -20.40 -4.79
C ASN A 169 14.88 -21.26 -5.78
N ASP A 170 14.47 -21.37 -7.03
CA ASP A 170 15.13 -22.16 -8.07
C ASP A 170 16.26 -21.41 -8.78
N SER A 171 16.38 -20.09 -8.53
CA SER A 171 17.50 -19.31 -9.04
C SER A 171 18.85 -19.79 -8.48
N LYS A 172 19.88 -19.78 -9.34
CA LYS A 172 21.26 -20.20 -8.95
C LYS A 172 21.88 -19.31 -7.86
N ASP A 173 21.40 -18.08 -7.77
CA ASP A 173 21.83 -17.08 -6.80
C ASP A 173 21.11 -17.22 -5.45
N SER A 174 20.07 -18.06 -5.37
CA SER A 174 19.37 -18.36 -4.12
C SER A 174 20.25 -19.17 -3.17
N LYS A 175 20.64 -18.54 -2.06
CA LYS A 175 21.34 -19.19 -0.93
C LYS A 175 20.42 -19.47 0.26
N ILE A 176 19.24 -18.85 0.27
CA ILE A 176 18.23 -18.97 1.33
C ILE A 176 16.92 -19.34 0.65
N LYS A 177 16.26 -20.40 1.14
CA LYS A 177 14.92 -20.74 0.70
C LYS A 177 13.91 -19.81 1.38
N ILE A 178 13.09 -19.16 0.58
CA ILE A 178 11.96 -18.35 1.01
C ILE A 178 10.78 -19.30 1.22
N GLU A 179 10.19 -19.27 2.40
CA GLU A 179 8.96 -20.01 2.70
C GLU A 179 7.76 -19.16 2.28
N ALA A 180 6.79 -19.80 1.63
CA ALA A 180 5.51 -19.18 1.36
C ALA A 180 4.77 -18.87 2.67
N GLN A 181 4.09 -17.72 2.70
CA GLN A 181 3.16 -17.38 3.76
C GLN A 181 1.79 -17.23 3.14
N GLU A 182 0.87 -18.09 3.55
CA GLU A 182 -0.54 -17.98 3.19
C GLU A 182 -1.06 -16.62 3.67
N LEU A 183 -1.78 -15.94 2.78
CA LEU A 183 -2.35 -14.64 3.11
C LEU A 183 -3.37 -14.75 4.27
N ASP A 184 -4.16 -15.84 4.29
CA ASP A 184 -5.26 -16.03 5.25
C ASP A 184 -6.18 -14.80 5.32
N TYR A 185 -6.52 -14.26 4.15
CA TYR A 185 -7.44 -13.13 3.96
C TYR A 185 -8.00 -13.14 2.54
N TYR A 186 -9.29 -13.48 2.38
CA TYR A 186 -9.92 -13.65 1.06
C TYR A 186 -11.28 -12.95 0.95
N ASN A 187 -11.55 -12.02 1.88
CA ASN A 187 -12.84 -11.34 1.99
C ASN A 187 -12.63 -9.89 2.43
N ASN A 188 -12.87 -8.95 1.51
CA ASN A 188 -12.80 -7.53 1.79
C ASN A 188 -14.19 -6.95 2.10
N VAL A 189 -14.31 -6.26 3.23
CA VAL A 189 -15.57 -5.73 3.75
C VAL A 189 -16.11 -4.63 2.85
N LEU A 190 -15.31 -3.66 2.44
CA LEU A 190 -15.76 -2.57 1.59
C LEU A 190 -16.24 -3.07 0.22
N ALA A 191 -15.53 -4.03 -0.39
CA ALA A 191 -15.95 -4.68 -1.63
C ALA A 191 -17.31 -5.40 -1.48
N ASN A 192 -17.51 -6.19 -0.43
CA ASN A 192 -18.78 -6.88 -0.20
C ASN A 192 -19.92 -5.90 0.16
N TYR A 193 -19.61 -4.79 0.82
CA TYR A 193 -20.56 -3.72 1.07
C TYR A 193 -21.01 -3.05 -0.23
N ILE A 194 -20.09 -2.80 -1.16
CA ILE A 194 -20.43 -2.29 -2.49
C ILE A 194 -21.33 -3.27 -3.25
N SER A 195 -20.98 -4.57 -3.29
CA SER A 195 -21.87 -5.59 -3.89
C SER A 195 -23.25 -5.62 -3.23
N TYR A 196 -23.29 -5.54 -1.90
CA TYR A 196 -24.55 -5.48 -1.16
C TYR A 196 -25.43 -4.30 -1.61
N LEU A 197 -24.85 -3.10 -1.73
CA LEU A 197 -25.57 -1.91 -2.19
C LEU A 197 -26.03 -2.00 -3.64
N ILE A 198 -25.20 -2.56 -4.54
CA ILE A 198 -25.55 -2.79 -5.95
C ILE A 198 -26.79 -3.68 -6.04
N PHE A 199 -26.71 -4.89 -5.49
CA PHE A 199 -27.80 -5.86 -5.55
C PHE A 199 -29.07 -5.37 -4.86
N LYS A 200 -28.92 -4.65 -3.73
CA LYS A 200 -30.06 -4.02 -3.03
C LYS A 200 -30.75 -2.99 -3.92
N THR A 201 -29.99 -2.19 -4.66
CA THR A 201 -30.52 -1.15 -5.56
C THR A 201 -31.21 -1.77 -6.78
N GLU A 202 -30.68 -2.87 -7.30
CA GLU A 202 -31.23 -3.58 -8.47
C GLU A 202 -32.42 -4.49 -8.12
N GLY A 203 -32.72 -4.68 -6.83
CA GLY A 203 -33.81 -5.54 -6.37
C GLY A 203 -33.46 -7.03 -6.37
N GLU A 204 -32.17 -7.36 -6.37
CA GLU A 204 -31.66 -8.73 -6.28
C GLU A 204 -31.47 -9.15 -4.81
N ASP A 205 -32.60 -9.35 -4.11
CA ASP A 205 -32.63 -9.58 -2.65
C ASP A 205 -31.72 -10.74 -2.19
N ASP A 206 -31.67 -11.84 -2.96
CA ASP A 206 -30.85 -13.00 -2.62
C ASP A 206 -29.35 -12.72 -2.74
N ASN A 207 -28.92 -12.06 -3.82
CA ASN A 207 -27.52 -11.69 -4.04
C ASN A 207 -27.06 -10.61 -3.05
N SER A 208 -27.96 -9.67 -2.73
CA SER A 208 -27.74 -8.68 -1.68
C SER A 208 -27.55 -9.35 -0.31
N ARG A 209 -28.43 -10.29 0.05
CA ARG A 209 -28.32 -11.07 1.29
C ARG A 209 -27.02 -11.89 1.37
N ILE A 210 -26.60 -12.50 0.26
CA ILE A 210 -25.33 -13.24 0.19
C ILE A 210 -24.13 -12.31 0.43
N SER A 211 -24.14 -11.13 -0.18
CA SER A 211 -23.08 -10.13 -0.02
C SER A 211 -23.01 -9.61 1.42
N LEU A 212 -24.18 -9.33 2.04
CA LEU A 212 -24.27 -8.95 3.44
C LEU A 212 -23.79 -10.06 4.39
N TYR A 213 -24.06 -11.32 4.06
CA TYR A 213 -23.57 -12.46 4.83
C TYR A 213 -22.03 -12.54 4.80
N LYS A 214 -21.43 -12.47 3.60
CA LYS A 214 -19.97 -12.45 3.43
C LYS A 214 -19.34 -11.28 4.17
N LEU A 215 -19.92 -10.09 4.04
CA LEU A 215 -19.52 -8.89 4.78
C LEU A 215 -19.48 -9.13 6.29
N ASN A 216 -20.55 -9.68 6.86
CA ASN A 216 -20.66 -9.93 8.30
C ASN A 216 -19.66 -10.99 8.80
N GLN A 217 -19.41 -12.04 8.01
CA GLN A 217 -18.50 -13.13 8.35
C GLN A 217 -17.05 -12.64 8.57
N ALA A 218 -16.67 -11.51 7.97
CA ALA A 218 -15.31 -11.02 8.02
C ALA A 218 -14.81 -10.74 9.46
N TRP A 219 -15.69 -10.29 10.37
CA TRP A 219 -15.35 -10.06 11.77
C TRP A 219 -15.06 -11.36 12.55
N ASP A 220 -15.70 -12.46 12.17
CA ASP A 220 -15.49 -13.76 12.81
C ASP A 220 -14.23 -14.45 12.26
N THR A 221 -13.95 -14.30 10.96
CA THR A 221 -12.84 -14.99 10.29
C THR A 221 -11.52 -14.24 10.35
N TYR A 222 -11.53 -12.90 10.21
CA TYR A 222 -10.32 -12.08 10.07
C TYR A 222 -10.19 -11.07 11.21
N GLY A 223 -10.22 -11.58 12.45
CA GLY A 223 -10.16 -10.76 13.66
C GLY A 223 -8.86 -9.97 13.85
N ASP A 224 -7.80 -10.28 13.09
CA ASP A 224 -6.55 -9.50 13.02
C ASP A 224 -6.66 -8.28 12.09
N VAL A 225 -7.61 -8.28 11.16
CA VAL A 225 -7.93 -7.18 10.23
C VAL A 225 -9.10 -6.34 10.75
N TYR A 226 -10.21 -7.00 11.09
CA TYR A 226 -11.45 -6.38 11.55
C TYR A 226 -11.54 -6.40 13.08
N ASN A 227 -10.50 -5.86 13.72
CA ASN A 227 -10.30 -5.86 15.17
C ASN A 227 -11.05 -4.73 15.92
N TYR A 228 -12.18 -4.30 15.38
CA TYR A 228 -13.01 -3.20 15.87
C TYR A 228 -14.49 -3.58 15.83
N SER A 229 -15.34 -2.80 16.50
CA SER A 229 -16.78 -3.07 16.56
C SER A 229 -17.40 -3.07 15.17
N LYS A 230 -18.14 -4.13 14.85
CA LYS A 230 -18.94 -4.22 13.62
C LYS A 230 -20.00 -3.12 13.61
N PRO A 231 -20.18 -2.39 12.48
CA PRO A 231 -21.21 -1.37 12.38
C PRO A 231 -22.61 -1.88 12.72
N SER A 232 -23.33 -1.11 13.53
CA SER A 232 -24.65 -1.48 14.04
C SER A 232 -25.69 -1.61 12.92
N PHE A 233 -25.61 -0.77 11.89
CA PHE A 233 -26.52 -0.81 10.74
C PHE A 233 -26.44 -2.14 9.98
N LEU A 234 -25.28 -2.82 9.94
CA LEU A 234 -25.14 -4.13 9.28
C LEU A 234 -25.89 -5.27 9.99
N SER A 235 -26.31 -5.07 11.24
CA SER A 235 -27.04 -6.07 12.04
C SER A 235 -28.55 -5.96 11.90
N ASP A 236 -29.05 -4.89 11.27
CA ASP A 236 -30.47 -4.62 11.20
C ASP A 236 -31.14 -5.37 10.04
N SER A 237 -31.73 -6.53 10.35
CA SER A 237 -32.51 -7.35 9.41
C SER A 237 -33.70 -6.62 8.79
N THR A 238 -34.11 -5.46 9.33
CA THR A 238 -35.17 -4.63 8.75
C THR A 238 -34.70 -3.85 7.52
N LEU A 239 -33.39 -3.63 7.32
CA LEU A 239 -32.85 -2.99 6.11
C LEU A 239 -33.14 -3.79 4.82
N LEU A 240 -33.26 -5.11 4.93
CA LEU A 240 -33.64 -6.01 3.83
C LEU A 240 -35.17 -6.05 3.58
N LYS A 241 -35.98 -5.59 4.53
CA LYS A 241 -37.46 -5.67 4.47
C LYS A 241 -38.14 -4.29 4.36
N SER A 242 -37.37 -3.23 4.54
CA SER A 242 -37.81 -1.84 4.57
C SER A 242 -38.30 -1.40 3.19
N LYS A 243 -39.55 -0.91 3.12
CA LYS A 243 -40.06 -0.17 1.95
C LYS A 243 -39.46 1.24 1.81
N ASN A 244 -38.61 1.66 2.74
CA ASN A 244 -37.96 2.97 2.71
C ASN A 244 -36.72 2.92 1.83
N THR A 245 -36.53 3.99 1.06
CA THR A 245 -35.29 4.26 0.32
C THR A 245 -34.19 4.63 1.31
N HIS A 246 -32.93 4.31 1.03
CA HIS A 246 -31.82 4.62 1.95
C HIS A 246 -30.96 5.73 1.35
N LEU A 247 -30.45 6.63 2.19
CA LEU A 247 -29.29 7.44 1.90
C LEU A 247 -28.07 6.64 2.37
N ASN A 248 -27.18 6.29 1.44
CA ASN A 248 -25.94 5.59 1.75
C ASN A 248 -24.81 6.61 1.83
N ILE A 249 -24.07 6.63 2.94
CA ILE A 249 -22.93 7.54 3.11
C ILE A 249 -21.65 6.73 3.22
N LEU A 250 -20.63 7.11 2.44
CA LEU A 250 -19.25 6.67 2.61
C LEU A 250 -18.39 7.89 2.94
N ALA A 251 -17.63 7.79 4.03
CA ALA A 251 -16.71 8.83 4.47
C ALA A 251 -15.29 8.29 4.56
N PHE A 252 -14.40 8.81 3.72
CA PHE A 252 -13.00 8.40 3.66
C PHE A 252 -12.12 9.30 4.50
N VAL A 253 -11.40 8.71 5.46
CA VAL A 253 -10.76 9.45 6.55
C VAL A 253 -9.30 9.07 6.76
N GLY A 254 -8.48 10.08 7.02
CA GLY A 254 -7.07 9.97 7.37
C GLY A 254 -6.18 9.55 6.20
N SER A 255 -4.88 9.74 6.34
CA SER A 255 -3.91 9.50 5.27
C SER A 255 -3.46 8.04 5.20
N ALA A 256 -3.17 7.56 3.99
CA ALA A 256 -2.61 6.24 3.70
C ALA A 256 -1.53 5.79 4.71
N PRO A 257 -1.45 4.48 5.01
CA PRO A 257 -0.30 3.94 5.72
C PRO A 257 0.98 4.19 4.92
N ILE A 258 2.09 4.43 5.61
CA ILE A 258 3.40 4.69 4.99
C ILE A 258 4.37 3.55 5.27
N LYS A 259 5.31 3.32 4.36
CA LYS A 259 6.46 2.45 4.62
C LYS A 259 7.55 3.22 5.34
N GLU A 260 8.02 2.66 6.44
CA GLU A 260 9.21 3.12 7.17
C GLU A 260 10.32 2.07 7.06
N ALA A 261 11.57 2.54 7.04
CA ALA A 261 12.73 1.66 6.99
C ALA A 261 13.04 1.14 8.40
N ILE A 262 12.99 -0.18 8.56
CA ILE A 262 13.45 -0.86 9.76
C ILE A 262 14.90 -1.29 9.56
N GLY A 263 15.81 -0.69 10.32
CA GLY A 263 17.21 -1.08 10.35
C GLY A 263 17.41 -2.35 11.17
N ALA A 264 18.14 -3.32 10.60
CA ALA A 264 18.48 -4.58 11.24
C ALA A 264 19.96 -4.93 11.02
N ARG A 265 20.45 -5.89 11.80
CA ARG A 265 21.84 -6.39 11.70
C ARG A 265 21.87 -7.87 11.41
N ILE A 266 22.79 -8.28 10.57
CA ILE A 266 23.08 -9.68 10.26
C ILE A 266 24.43 -10.01 10.89
N THR A 267 24.48 -11.07 11.68
CA THR A 267 25.72 -11.66 12.20
C THR A 267 25.93 -13.01 11.54
N THR A 268 27.10 -13.24 10.95
CA THR A 268 27.41 -14.51 10.30
C THR A 268 28.10 -15.49 11.24
N PHE A 269 27.75 -16.76 11.08
CA PHE A 269 28.37 -17.91 11.71
C PHE A 269 28.74 -18.93 10.63
N ASP A 270 29.35 -20.05 10.98
CA ASP A 270 29.65 -21.09 10.00
C ASP A 270 28.34 -21.73 9.51
N ASN A 271 28.04 -21.55 8.22
CA ASN A 271 26.86 -22.07 7.49
C ASN A 271 25.49 -21.49 7.89
N PHE A 272 25.42 -20.47 8.73
CA PHE A 272 24.16 -19.79 9.04
C PHE A 272 24.38 -18.31 9.38
N VAL A 273 23.29 -17.55 9.34
CA VAL A 273 23.25 -16.15 9.78
C VAL A 273 22.19 -15.96 10.85
N MET A 274 22.44 -15.03 11.77
CA MET A 274 21.43 -14.55 12.71
C MET A 274 21.07 -13.11 12.37
N VAL A 275 19.78 -12.80 12.43
CA VAL A 275 19.29 -11.45 12.23
C VAL A 275 18.82 -10.89 13.55
N SER A 276 19.28 -9.69 13.87
CA SER A 276 18.79 -8.88 14.97
C SER A 276 18.02 -7.70 14.38
N ASP A 277 16.69 -7.77 14.47
CA ASP A 277 15.77 -6.72 14.04
C ASP A 277 14.87 -6.28 15.21
N PRO A 278 14.49 -4.99 15.29
CA PRO A 278 13.70 -4.46 16.40
C PRO A 278 12.22 -4.86 16.35
N THR A 279 11.75 -5.41 15.24
CA THR A 279 10.34 -5.84 15.08
C THR A 279 10.13 -7.30 15.48
N ASN A 280 11.20 -8.03 15.79
CA ASN A 280 11.22 -9.48 15.99
C ASN A 280 10.54 -10.22 14.83
N PHE A 281 10.72 -9.72 13.60
CA PHE A 281 10.08 -10.32 12.41
C PHE A 281 10.52 -11.78 12.24
N ARG A 282 11.81 -12.07 12.46
CA ARG A 282 12.34 -13.44 12.55
C ARG A 282 13.48 -13.51 13.56
N VAL A 283 13.35 -14.40 14.55
CA VAL A 283 14.33 -14.55 15.66
C VAL A 283 15.22 -15.81 15.51
N ASN A 284 15.03 -16.60 14.45
CA ASN A 284 15.71 -17.88 14.26
C ASN A 284 17.01 -17.76 13.45
N ALA A 285 17.93 -18.71 13.64
CA ALA A 285 19.08 -18.89 12.78
C ALA A 285 18.66 -19.30 11.36
N ILE A 286 19.14 -18.58 10.36
CA ILE A 286 18.81 -18.80 8.94
C ILE A 286 19.97 -19.54 8.28
N PRO A 287 19.76 -20.78 7.79
CA PRO A 287 20.79 -21.51 7.05
C PRO A 287 21.29 -20.71 5.86
N PHE A 288 22.61 -20.61 5.72
CA PHE A 288 23.28 -19.97 4.61
C PHE A 288 24.55 -20.76 4.28
N PRO A 289 24.46 -21.82 3.46
CA PRO A 289 25.59 -22.70 3.20
C PRO A 289 26.80 -21.95 2.65
N GLY A 290 27.97 -22.20 3.23
CA GLY A 290 29.24 -21.61 2.78
C GLY A 290 29.57 -20.23 3.37
N VAL A 291 28.67 -19.60 4.13
CA VAL A 291 29.05 -18.42 4.92
C VAL A 291 29.95 -18.82 6.09
N LYS A 292 30.87 -17.93 6.47
CA LYS A 292 31.83 -18.11 7.56
C LYS A 292 31.56 -17.16 8.71
N TYR A 293 31.93 -17.57 9.91
CA TYR A 293 31.88 -16.72 11.09
C TYR A 293 32.70 -15.43 10.92
N GLY A 294 32.20 -14.35 11.53
CA GLY A 294 32.99 -13.14 11.81
C GLY A 294 32.55 -11.88 11.07
N TRP A 295 31.45 -11.91 10.32
CA TRP A 295 30.93 -10.74 9.62
C TRP A 295 29.68 -10.18 10.29
N ASN A 296 29.59 -8.85 10.30
CA ASN A 296 28.43 -8.12 10.80
C ASN A 296 28.00 -7.10 9.73
N PHE A 297 26.76 -7.20 9.26
CA PHE A 297 26.23 -6.32 8.22
C PHE A 297 25.02 -5.56 8.77
N LYS A 298 24.78 -4.34 8.29
CA LYS A 298 23.45 -3.74 8.42
C LYS A 298 22.68 -3.96 7.13
N PHE A 299 21.37 -3.97 7.27
CA PHE A 299 20.45 -3.85 6.16
C PHE A 299 19.18 -3.16 6.67
N ALA A 300 18.33 -2.74 5.75
CA ALA A 300 17.02 -2.22 6.08
C ALA A 300 15.94 -2.94 5.27
N PHE A 301 14.77 -3.11 5.87
CA PHE A 301 13.58 -3.63 5.20
C PHE A 301 12.36 -2.75 5.51
N PRO A 302 11.37 -2.70 4.61
CA PRO A 302 10.19 -1.87 4.82
C PRO A 302 9.24 -2.48 5.86
N SER A 303 8.66 -1.63 6.70
CA SER A 303 7.50 -1.95 7.52
C SER A 303 6.39 -0.94 7.27
N LEU A 304 5.15 -1.41 7.23
CA LEU A 304 3.99 -0.55 7.03
C LEU A 304 3.51 0.03 8.38
N VAL A 305 3.31 1.34 8.44
CA VAL A 305 2.91 2.07 9.65
C VAL A 305 1.67 2.91 9.35
N GLN A 306 0.64 2.76 10.18
CA GLN A 306 -0.58 3.55 10.10
C GLN A 306 -0.37 4.94 10.70
N LYS A 307 -0.81 5.98 9.99
CA LYS A 307 -0.90 7.34 10.54
C LYS A 307 -2.21 7.49 11.32
N LYS A 308 -2.15 8.18 12.45
CA LYS A 308 -3.36 8.51 13.23
C LYS A 308 -4.16 9.59 12.51
N SER A 309 -5.46 9.38 12.36
CA SER A 309 -6.39 10.43 11.92
C SER A 309 -6.74 11.37 13.08
N LEU A 310 -6.89 12.67 12.78
CA LEU A 310 -7.46 13.65 13.70
C LEU A 310 -8.95 13.40 13.99
N VAL A 311 -9.68 12.89 13.00
CA VAL A 311 -11.11 12.58 13.13
C VAL A 311 -11.33 11.45 14.14
N LYS A 312 -12.25 11.67 15.08
CA LYS A 312 -12.74 10.67 16.04
C LYS A 312 -14.22 10.40 15.93
N ASN A 313 -14.99 11.38 15.49
CA ASN A 313 -16.42 11.23 15.27
C ASN A 313 -16.85 11.88 13.96
N ILE A 314 -17.87 11.32 13.31
CA ILE A 314 -18.45 11.88 12.09
C ILE A 314 -19.97 11.92 12.26
N GLU A 315 -20.51 13.11 12.52
CA GLU A 315 -21.93 13.30 12.75
C GLU A 315 -22.66 13.61 11.44
N VAL A 316 -23.83 13.02 11.26
CA VAL A 316 -24.74 13.29 10.14
C VAL A 316 -25.99 13.99 10.65
N TYR A 317 -26.33 15.10 10.00
CA TYR A 317 -27.56 15.86 10.23
C TYR A 317 -28.40 15.84 8.96
N ILE A 318 -29.70 15.58 9.11
CA ILE A 318 -30.71 15.64 8.05
C ILE A 318 -31.67 16.77 8.38
N ASP A 319 -31.81 17.75 7.48
CA ASP A 319 -32.65 18.93 7.67
C ASP A 319 -32.40 19.63 9.03
N SER A 320 -31.12 19.82 9.35
CA SER A 320 -30.62 20.43 10.59
C SER A 320 -30.82 19.62 11.87
N SER A 321 -31.41 18.42 11.79
CA SER A 321 -31.57 17.52 12.94
C SER A 321 -30.48 16.47 12.94
N TYR A 322 -29.79 16.29 14.08
CA TYR A 322 -28.84 15.19 14.26
C TYR A 322 -29.55 13.85 14.00
N TYR A 323 -28.91 12.98 13.21
CA TYR A 323 -29.47 11.68 12.85
C TYR A 323 -28.63 10.53 13.44
N CYS A 324 -27.37 10.42 13.04
CA CYS A 324 -26.47 9.36 13.49
C CYS A 324 -25.00 9.79 13.44
N ASN A 325 -24.14 8.95 14.01
CA ASN A 325 -22.71 8.95 13.69
C ASN A 325 -22.44 7.91 12.60
N LEU A 326 -21.48 8.20 11.71
CA LEU A 326 -20.95 7.17 10.83
C LEU A 326 -20.10 6.18 11.64
N GLU A 327 -20.15 4.91 11.26
CA GLU A 327 -19.43 3.83 11.93
C GLU A 327 -18.29 3.32 11.03
N LEU A 328 -17.17 2.91 11.63
CA LEU A 328 -16.01 2.41 10.87
C LEU A 328 -16.38 1.12 10.15
N LEU A 329 -16.47 1.19 8.83
CA LEU A 329 -16.73 0.03 7.97
C LEU A 329 -15.42 -0.69 7.66
N GLU A 330 -14.42 0.02 7.15
CA GLU A 330 -13.13 -0.56 6.78
C GLU A 330 -11.96 0.26 7.29
N ASN A 331 -11.04 -0.38 8.04
CA ASN A 331 -9.70 0.16 8.25
C ASN A 331 -8.77 -0.34 7.13
N MET A 332 -8.56 0.50 6.13
CA MET A 332 -7.75 0.17 4.96
C MET A 332 -6.28 -0.02 5.31
N ALA A 333 -5.79 0.62 6.37
CA ALA A 333 -4.43 0.40 6.86
C ALA A 333 -4.25 -1.01 7.47
N ASN A 334 -5.28 -1.58 8.10
CA ASN A 334 -5.24 -2.97 8.59
C ASN A 334 -5.20 -3.95 7.42
N VAL A 335 -6.03 -3.75 6.40
CA VAL A 335 -6.01 -4.56 5.15
C VAL A 335 -4.64 -4.45 4.47
N ALA A 336 -4.10 -3.24 4.37
CA ALA A 336 -2.77 -2.99 3.82
C ALA A 336 -1.67 -3.70 4.60
N ARG A 337 -1.71 -3.68 5.93
CA ARG A 337 -0.75 -4.40 6.77
C ARG A 337 -0.84 -5.91 6.55
N LYS A 338 -2.05 -6.49 6.59
CA LYS A 338 -2.27 -7.92 6.41
C LYS A 338 -1.74 -8.42 5.06
N THR A 339 -2.12 -7.74 3.99
CA THR A 339 -1.75 -8.13 2.62
C THR A 339 -0.28 -7.81 2.28
N PHE A 340 0.36 -6.89 3.00
CA PHE A 340 1.79 -6.60 2.84
C PHE A 340 2.70 -7.69 3.43
N GLU A 341 2.24 -8.52 4.37
CA GLU A 341 3.09 -9.52 5.03
C GLU A 341 3.69 -10.56 4.04
N SER A 342 2.92 -11.00 3.03
CA SER A 342 3.42 -11.92 1.99
C SER A 342 4.55 -11.28 1.16
N GLN A 343 4.41 -10.00 0.79
CA GLN A 343 5.45 -9.25 0.06
C GLN A 343 6.66 -8.92 0.93
N LYS A 344 6.41 -8.56 2.18
CA LYS A 344 7.45 -8.23 3.17
C LYS A 344 8.37 -9.41 3.40
N SER A 345 7.83 -10.62 3.48
CA SER A 345 8.63 -11.85 3.66
C SER A 345 9.62 -12.07 2.51
N ILE A 346 9.17 -11.94 1.26
CA ILE A 346 10.04 -12.03 0.08
C ILE A 346 11.11 -10.94 0.12
N THR A 347 10.71 -9.69 0.35
CA THR A 347 11.61 -8.53 0.40
C THR A 347 12.68 -8.69 1.49
N TYR A 348 12.27 -9.19 2.66
CA TYR A 348 13.15 -9.43 3.81
C TYR A 348 14.24 -10.45 3.48
N PHE A 349 13.88 -11.61 2.94
CA PHE A 349 14.85 -12.66 2.59
C PHE A 349 15.75 -12.29 1.40
N LYS A 350 15.22 -11.58 0.40
CA LYS A 350 16.04 -11.00 -0.68
C LYS A 350 17.07 -10.03 -0.12
N SER A 351 16.67 -9.15 0.78
CA SER A 351 17.55 -8.16 1.41
C SER A 351 18.65 -8.81 2.23
N ILE A 352 18.33 -9.85 3.02
CA ILE A 352 19.33 -10.64 3.76
C ILE A 352 20.31 -11.30 2.79
N SER A 353 19.80 -11.97 1.76
CA SER A 353 20.63 -12.66 0.76
C SER A 353 21.60 -11.69 0.07
N ARG A 354 21.10 -10.53 -0.38
CA ARG A 354 21.92 -9.46 -0.98
C ARG A 354 22.96 -8.93 -0.02
N ALA A 355 22.57 -8.61 1.20
CA ALA A 355 23.48 -8.06 2.21
C ALA A 355 24.63 -9.03 2.52
N VAL A 356 24.35 -10.33 2.68
CA VAL A 356 25.37 -11.36 2.93
C VAL A 356 26.28 -11.53 1.71
N LEU A 357 25.72 -11.67 0.50
CA LEU A 357 26.52 -11.86 -0.73
C LEU A 357 27.44 -10.66 -1.01
N LYS A 358 26.90 -9.43 -0.96
CA LYS A 358 27.67 -8.19 -1.12
C LYS A 358 28.72 -8.05 -0.01
N GLY A 359 28.35 -8.38 1.22
CA GLY A 359 29.22 -8.34 2.39
C GLY A 359 30.44 -9.26 2.28
N ILE A 360 30.24 -10.53 1.89
CA ILE A 360 31.35 -11.48 1.66
C ILE A 360 32.24 -11.01 0.50
N GLY A 361 31.65 -10.54 -0.60
CA GLY A 361 32.38 -10.05 -1.77
C GLY A 361 33.28 -8.85 -1.44
N ALA A 362 32.72 -7.80 -0.82
CA ALA A 362 33.47 -6.62 -0.38
C ALA A 362 34.60 -6.99 0.61
N SER A 363 34.36 -8.00 1.44
CA SER A 363 35.31 -8.48 2.44
C SER A 363 36.45 -9.33 1.89
N ALA A 364 36.22 -10.07 0.80
CA ALA A 364 37.29 -10.76 0.08
C ALA A 364 38.27 -9.74 -0.53
N LEU A 365 37.75 -8.67 -1.16
CA LEU A 365 38.55 -7.55 -1.64
C LEU A 365 39.34 -6.89 -0.51
N GLY A 366 38.69 -6.63 0.64
CA GLY A 366 39.36 -6.07 1.82
C GLY A 366 40.49 -6.97 2.38
N ARG A 367 40.35 -8.29 2.30
CA ARG A 367 41.39 -9.26 2.74
C ARG A 367 42.60 -9.31 1.80
N GLU A 368 42.39 -9.22 0.48
CA GLU A 368 43.49 -9.11 -0.48
C GLU A 368 44.28 -7.81 -0.29
N ILE A 369 43.59 -6.71 0.00
CA ILE A 369 44.23 -5.42 0.25
C ILE A 369 44.94 -5.39 1.63
N LYS A 370 44.35 -6.00 2.68
CA LYS A 370 44.98 -6.14 4.01
C LYS A 370 46.30 -6.92 4.00
N LYS A 371 46.44 -7.92 3.12
CA LYS A 371 47.70 -8.69 3.00
C LYS A 371 48.91 -7.83 2.59
N ASN A 372 48.67 -6.62 2.05
CA ASN A 372 49.72 -5.76 1.51
C ASN A 372 49.93 -4.44 2.29
N GLN A 373 49.26 -4.20 3.43
CA GLN A 373 49.35 -2.91 4.15
C GLN A 373 49.27 -3.05 5.68
N ASN A 374 49.75 -2.02 6.39
CA ASN A 374 49.78 -1.94 7.86
C ASN A 374 48.38 -2.03 8.50
N GLU A 375 48.35 -2.55 9.74
CA GLU A 375 47.15 -2.85 10.54
C GLU A 375 46.18 -1.66 10.70
N ALA A 376 46.71 -0.43 10.84
CA ALA A 376 45.92 0.80 10.94
C ALA A 376 45.15 1.11 9.64
N VAL A 377 45.75 0.87 8.47
CA VAL A 377 45.08 1.04 7.18
C VAL A 377 44.04 -0.05 6.95
N GLY A 378 44.31 -1.26 7.47
CA GLY A 378 43.35 -2.36 7.49
C GLY A 378 42.05 -2.05 8.21
N ASN A 379 42.09 -1.37 9.36
CA ASN A 379 40.90 -1.00 10.13
C ASN A 379 40.09 0.13 9.46
N ILE A 380 40.76 1.11 8.85
CA ILE A 380 40.11 2.16 8.05
C ILE A 380 39.41 1.55 6.83
N LEU A 381 40.04 0.58 6.17
CA LEU A 381 39.46 -0.12 5.03
C LEU A 381 38.22 -0.94 5.40
N THR A 382 38.20 -1.58 6.58
CA THR A 382 37.02 -2.31 7.10
C THR A 382 35.85 -1.36 7.43
N ALA A 383 36.15 -0.17 7.96
CA ALA A 383 35.11 0.86 8.14
C ALA A 383 34.53 1.33 6.80
N LEU A 384 35.38 1.52 5.77
CA LEU A 384 34.95 1.90 4.42
C LEU A 384 34.10 0.81 3.74
N THR A 385 34.42 -0.48 3.91
CA THR A 385 33.60 -1.57 3.35
C THR A 385 32.21 -1.65 3.98
N ASN A 386 32.08 -1.38 5.27
CA ASN A 386 30.79 -1.37 5.95
C ASN A 386 29.91 -0.20 5.47
N VAL A 387 30.51 0.98 5.24
CA VAL A 387 29.80 2.14 4.67
C VAL A 387 29.32 1.89 3.24
N LEU A 388 30.10 1.16 2.42
CA LEU A 388 29.73 0.84 1.03
C LEU A 388 28.55 -0.14 0.94
N VAL A 389 28.49 -1.13 1.83
CA VAL A 389 27.33 -2.05 1.89
C VAL A 389 26.09 -1.30 2.40
N ASP A 390 26.23 -0.52 3.48
CA ASP A 390 25.14 0.31 4.04
C ASP A 390 24.55 1.27 2.99
N ALA A 391 25.38 1.85 2.11
CA ALA A 391 24.92 2.78 1.09
C ALA A 391 24.15 2.12 -0.08
N THR A 392 24.30 0.81 -0.29
CA THR A 392 23.75 0.11 -1.48
C THR A 392 22.55 -0.79 -1.18
N GLU A 393 22.18 -0.96 0.08
CA GLU A 393 21.03 -1.77 0.51
C GLU A 393 20.05 -0.93 1.34
N ASN A 394 19.15 -0.22 0.65
CA ASN A 394 18.09 0.58 1.26
C ASN A 394 16.73 -0.12 1.10
N ALA A 395 15.86 0.04 2.09
CA ALA A 395 14.48 -0.42 2.00
C ALA A 395 13.74 0.30 0.86
N ASP A 396 12.88 -0.42 0.13
CA ASP A 396 11.96 0.20 -0.81
C ASP A 396 10.78 0.81 -0.05
N LEU A 397 10.74 2.14 0.00
CA LEU A 397 9.73 2.92 0.71
C LEU A 397 8.64 3.45 -0.22
N ARG A 398 8.62 3.02 -1.48
CA ARG A 398 7.55 3.33 -2.43
C ARG A 398 6.23 2.71 -1.95
N SER A 399 5.21 3.54 -1.86
CA SER A 399 3.85 3.16 -1.50
C SER A 399 2.88 4.22 -2.00
N TRP A 400 1.63 3.82 -2.25
CA TRP A 400 0.54 4.72 -2.59
C TRP A 400 0.17 5.58 -1.38
N ARG A 401 0.27 6.91 -1.50
CA ARG A 401 0.13 7.84 -0.37
C ARG A 401 -1.11 8.72 -0.44
N THR A 402 -1.76 8.79 -1.61
CA THR A 402 -2.96 9.60 -1.85
C THR A 402 -4.25 8.89 -1.45
N MET A 403 -4.22 7.58 -1.17
CA MET A 403 -5.40 6.84 -0.67
C MET A 403 -5.73 7.19 0.79
N PRO A 404 -7.00 7.03 1.22
CA PRO A 404 -7.39 7.20 2.61
C PRO A 404 -6.99 6.00 3.48
N SER A 405 -7.03 6.17 4.80
CA SER A 405 -6.74 5.09 5.76
C SER A 405 -7.96 4.34 6.28
N ASN A 406 -9.13 4.98 6.29
CA ASN A 406 -10.35 4.43 6.86
C ASN A 406 -11.54 4.80 5.97
N CYS A 407 -12.54 3.92 5.95
CA CYS A 407 -13.85 4.16 5.37
C CYS A 407 -14.90 3.99 6.47
N TYR A 408 -15.63 5.07 6.75
CA TYR A 408 -16.79 5.07 7.64
C TYR A 408 -18.06 5.05 6.80
N ALA A 409 -19.12 4.44 7.30
CA ALA A 409 -20.37 4.33 6.58
C ALA A 409 -21.60 4.45 7.48
N ALA A 410 -22.73 4.76 6.85
CA ALA A 410 -24.07 4.60 7.41
C ALA A 410 -25.09 4.38 6.30
N GLU A 411 -26.14 3.64 6.64
CA GLU A 411 -27.36 3.51 5.83
C GLU A 411 -28.53 4.16 6.56
N ILE A 412 -29.02 5.27 6.02
CA ILE A 412 -30.05 6.08 6.67
C ILE A 412 -31.39 5.86 5.95
N PRO A 413 -32.37 5.17 6.57
CA PRO A 413 -33.68 4.99 5.97
C PRO A 413 -34.44 6.33 5.90
N LEU A 414 -34.74 6.77 4.68
CA LEU A 414 -35.45 8.01 4.38
C LEU A 414 -36.63 7.75 3.42
N LYS A 415 -37.69 8.55 3.54
CA LYS A 415 -38.73 8.54 2.51
C LYS A 415 -38.20 9.22 1.24
N LYS A 416 -38.75 8.86 0.08
CA LYS A 416 -38.48 9.59 -1.16
C LYS A 416 -38.75 11.07 -0.97
N GLY A 417 -37.82 11.91 -1.40
CA GLY A 417 -37.87 13.34 -1.12
C GLY A 417 -36.57 14.05 -1.44
N ILE A 418 -36.50 15.31 -1.02
CA ILE A 418 -35.32 16.16 -1.15
C ILE A 418 -34.93 16.59 0.26
N TYR A 419 -33.67 16.41 0.62
CA TYR A 419 -33.15 16.68 1.96
C TYR A 419 -31.90 17.53 1.90
N ASN A 420 -31.62 18.25 2.98
CA ASN A 420 -30.32 18.84 3.22
C ASN A 420 -29.52 17.94 4.17
N VAL A 421 -28.32 17.55 3.75
CA VAL A 421 -27.44 16.66 4.52
C VAL A 421 -26.20 17.45 4.93
N GLU A 422 -25.98 17.59 6.23
CA GLU A 422 -24.73 18.13 6.78
C GLU A 422 -23.92 16.99 7.42
N ILE A 423 -22.65 16.89 7.05
CA ILE A 423 -21.70 15.96 7.64
C ILE A 423 -20.64 16.77 8.38
N ARG A 424 -20.42 16.45 9.65
CA ARG A 424 -19.41 17.11 10.50
C ARG A 424 -18.35 16.11 10.88
N PHE A 425 -17.09 16.47 10.65
CA PHE A 425 -15.93 15.74 11.14
C PHE A 425 -15.46 16.38 12.44
N LEU A 426 -15.33 15.59 13.51
CA LEU A 426 -14.95 16.07 14.83
C LEU A 426 -13.69 15.38 15.33
N ASP A 427 -12.88 16.12 16.08
CA ASP A 427 -11.68 15.62 16.74
C ASP A 427 -12.00 14.90 18.08
N SER A 428 -10.96 14.57 18.86
CA SER A 428 -11.13 13.93 20.17
C SER A 428 -11.79 14.80 21.23
N ASN A 429 -11.78 16.12 21.07
CA ASN A 429 -12.39 17.07 22.00
C ASN A 429 -13.83 17.43 21.60
N GLY A 430 -14.32 16.93 20.46
CA GLY A 430 -15.60 17.32 19.87
C GLY A 430 -15.53 18.66 19.14
N GLU A 431 -14.33 19.15 18.81
CA GLU A 431 -14.16 20.32 17.96
C GLU A 431 -14.40 19.94 16.50
N ILE A 432 -15.08 20.82 15.76
CA ILE A 432 -15.42 20.57 14.36
C ILE A 432 -14.21 20.90 13.50
N LEU A 433 -13.66 19.86 12.87
CA LEU A 433 -12.55 19.96 11.92
C LEU A 433 -13.03 20.44 10.55
N MET A 434 -14.17 19.91 10.09
CA MET A 434 -14.76 20.24 8.79
C MET A 434 -16.28 20.04 8.83
N LYS A 435 -17.00 20.86 8.06
CA LYS A 435 -18.41 20.66 7.73
C LYS A 435 -18.57 20.55 6.22
N GLN A 436 -19.24 19.50 5.76
CA GLN A 436 -19.70 19.41 4.38
C GLN A 436 -21.22 19.58 4.35
N PHE A 437 -21.70 20.51 3.54
CA PHE A 437 -23.12 20.75 3.31
C PHE A 437 -23.50 20.28 1.93
N ASN A 438 -24.43 19.32 1.85
CA ASN A 438 -24.99 18.83 0.60
C ASN A 438 -26.46 19.24 0.56
N THR A 439 -26.77 20.25 -0.25
CA THR A 439 -28.13 20.78 -0.41
C THR A 439 -28.87 20.03 -1.50
N ASN A 440 -30.18 19.87 -1.33
CA ASN A 440 -31.07 19.27 -2.34
C ASN A 440 -30.71 17.82 -2.72
N VAL A 441 -30.26 17.01 -1.75
CA VAL A 441 -29.99 15.59 -1.95
C VAL A 441 -31.30 14.88 -2.26
N LYS A 442 -31.43 14.36 -3.48
CA LYS A 442 -32.62 13.63 -3.95
C LYS A 442 -32.52 12.18 -3.49
N ILE A 443 -33.54 11.74 -2.75
CA ILE A 443 -33.69 10.33 -2.34
C ILE A 443 -34.75 9.67 -3.21
N GLY A 444 -34.31 8.72 -4.01
CA GLY A 444 -35.10 8.00 -5.01
C GLY A 444 -34.98 6.48 -4.87
N LYS A 445 -35.33 5.76 -5.94
CA LYS A 445 -35.15 4.30 -6.02
C LYS A 445 -33.70 3.90 -6.30
N ASP A 446 -32.84 4.86 -6.60
CA ASP A 446 -31.43 4.62 -6.93
C ASP A 446 -30.60 4.37 -5.66
N ILE A 447 -29.29 4.16 -5.84
CA ILE A 447 -28.37 3.86 -4.75
C ILE A 447 -28.25 5.01 -3.73
N ASN A 448 -28.60 6.25 -4.10
CA ASN A 448 -28.52 7.45 -3.25
C ASN A 448 -27.20 7.51 -2.44
N LEU A 449 -26.07 7.31 -3.12
CA LEU A 449 -24.75 7.30 -2.50
C LEU A 449 -24.22 8.72 -2.36
N LEU A 450 -23.78 9.07 -1.17
CA LEU A 450 -23.07 10.30 -0.88
C LEU A 450 -21.68 9.98 -0.36
N GLU A 451 -20.68 10.58 -0.99
CA GLU A 451 -19.29 10.41 -0.63
C GLU A 451 -18.72 11.71 -0.02
N THR A 452 -17.85 11.55 0.96
CA THR A 452 -17.15 12.65 1.64
C THR A 452 -15.77 12.21 2.09
N PHE A 453 -14.86 13.15 2.29
CA PHE A 453 -13.48 12.88 2.69
C PHE A 453 -12.93 13.91 3.68
N TYR A 454 -12.05 13.45 4.56
CA TYR A 454 -11.21 14.29 5.42
C TYR A 454 -9.87 13.57 5.66
N LEU A 455 -8.79 14.02 5.01
CA LEU A 455 -7.54 13.23 4.94
C LEU A 455 -6.45 13.60 5.95
N ASN A 456 -6.53 14.76 6.62
CA ASN A 456 -5.92 15.05 7.92
C ASN A 456 -6.25 16.46 8.41
#